data_AF-A0A2S2R1B8-F1
#
_entry.id   AF-A0A2S2R1B8-F1
#
_cell.length_a   1.000
_cell.length_b   1.000
_cell.length_c   1.000
_cell.angle_alpha   90.00
_cell.angle_beta   90.00
_cell.angle_gamma   90.00
#
_symmetry.space_group_name_H-M   'P 1'
#
loop_
_entity.id
_entity.type
_entity.pdbx_description
1 polymer ?
#
loop_
_entity_poly.entity_id
_entity_poly.type
_entity_poly.pdbx_seq_one_letter_code
_entity_poly.pdbx_strand_id
1 'polypeptide(L)'
;MIACISPARSNASETISTLRYAARAKKIKTKPVIVMDPREALIVSLRREVEALQNENDHLRNALDINKTSSASITNVKMPPNMDMDRLIQMDPKELVDLVKHYANENEALRRENAELFNSRDLLQRDHEIVCRENERLLKKLEDVNS
;
A
#
# COMPACT_ATOMS: atom_id res chain seq x y z
N MET A 1 15.80 5.79 -32.52
CA MET A 1 16.67 6.56 -33.45
C MET A 1 17.36 5.56 -34.37
N ILE A 2 17.40 5.83 -35.68
CA ILE A 2 18.18 5.04 -36.65
C ILE A 2 19.23 5.98 -37.26
N ALA A 3 20.49 5.56 -37.28
CA ALA A 3 21.58 6.32 -37.88
C ALA A 3 21.92 5.75 -39.26
N CYS A 4 21.64 6.52 -40.32
CA CYS A 4 21.97 6.15 -41.69
C CYS A 4 23.33 6.74 -42.07
N ILE A 5 24.25 5.92 -42.57
CA ILE A 5 25.62 6.33 -42.91
C ILE A 5 26.04 5.80 -44.28
N SER A 6 27.04 6.43 -44.88
CA SER A 6 27.61 6.02 -46.17
C SER A 6 29.00 5.41 -45.97
N PRO A 7 29.31 4.25 -46.57
CA PRO A 7 30.63 3.62 -46.44
C PRO A 7 31.72 4.31 -47.30
N ALA A 8 31.37 5.31 -48.12
CA ALA A 8 32.32 6.00 -48.98
C ALA A 8 33.35 6.80 -48.18
N ARG A 9 34.63 6.73 -48.59
CA ARG A 9 35.74 7.43 -47.91
C ARG A 9 35.56 8.94 -47.86
N SER A 10 34.92 9.53 -48.87
CA SER A 10 34.59 10.96 -48.93
C SER A 10 33.68 11.41 -47.79
N ASN A 11 32.85 10.50 -47.26
CA ASN A 11 31.85 10.79 -46.22
C ASN A 11 32.30 10.32 -44.83
N ALA A 12 33.58 9.98 -44.65
CA ALA A 12 34.08 9.44 -43.39
C ALA A 12 33.93 10.42 -42.22
N SER A 13 34.15 11.72 -42.45
CA SER A 13 33.98 12.76 -41.42
C SER A 13 32.55 12.84 -40.91
N GLU A 14 31.57 12.94 -41.82
CA GLU A 14 30.15 13.01 -41.50
C GLU A 14 29.61 11.72 -40.87
N THR A 15 30.13 10.58 -41.32
CA THR A 15 29.83 9.27 -40.75
C THR A 15 30.26 9.19 -39.29
N ILE A 16 31.46 9.66 -38.96
CA ILE A 16 31.96 9.72 -37.58
C ILE A 16 31.09 10.66 -36.73
N SER A 17 30.70 11.82 -37.24
CA SER A 17 29.82 12.76 -36.55
C SER A 17 28.45 12.14 -36.22
N THR A 18 27.85 11.45 -37.19
CA THR A 18 26.58 10.72 -37.04
C THR A 18 26.68 9.61 -35.99
N LEU A 19 27.76 8.81 -36.02
CA LEU A 19 27.99 7.74 -35.05
C LEU A 19 28.21 8.27 -33.63
N ARG A 20 28.94 9.38 -33.47
CA ARG A 20 29.09 10.05 -32.16
C ARG A 20 27.76 10.54 -31.63
N TYR A 21 26.90 11.11 -32.48
CA TYR A 21 25.56 11.50 -32.07
C TYR A 21 24.72 10.29 -31.64
N ALA A 22 24.74 9.21 -32.42
CA ALA A 22 24.05 7.96 -32.08
C ALA A 22 24.51 7.39 -30.73
N ALA A 23 25.82 7.40 -30.45
CA ALA A 23 26.37 6.96 -29.18
C ALA A 23 25.87 7.80 -27.99
N ARG A 24 25.73 9.13 -28.17
CA ARG A 24 25.13 10.00 -27.15
C ARG A 24 23.63 9.75 -26.99
N ALA A 25 22.89 9.62 -28.10
CA ALA A 25 21.46 9.35 -28.08
C ALA A 25 21.12 8.02 -27.39
N LYS A 26 21.97 6.99 -27.52
CA LYS A 26 21.84 5.72 -26.81
C LYS A 26 21.87 5.88 -25.28
N LYS A 27 22.54 6.92 -24.76
CA LYS A 27 22.63 7.19 -23.32
C LYS A 27 21.42 7.93 -22.75
N ILE A 28 20.47 8.35 -23.60
CA ILE A 28 19.25 9.04 -23.14
C ILE A 28 18.31 7.99 -22.54
N LYS A 29 18.11 8.05 -21.22
CA LYS A 29 17.13 7.22 -20.50
C LYS A 29 15.76 7.92 -20.52
N THR A 30 14.76 7.29 -21.13
CA THR A 30 13.37 7.79 -21.12
C THR A 30 12.52 6.96 -20.15
N LYS A 31 11.50 7.59 -19.55
CA LYS A 31 10.48 6.92 -18.72
C LYS A 31 9.14 7.00 -19.46
N PRO A 32 8.75 5.97 -20.23
CA PRO A 32 7.46 5.99 -20.91
C PRO A 32 6.34 5.93 -19.87
N VAL A 33 5.37 6.83 -20.02
CA VAL A 33 4.15 6.86 -19.19
C VAL A 33 2.98 6.52 -20.09
N ILE A 34 2.15 5.56 -19.66
CA ILE A 34 0.90 5.24 -20.34
C ILE A 34 -0.06 6.40 -20.03
N VAL A 35 -0.31 7.23 -21.04
CA VAL A 35 -1.34 8.27 -20.95
C VAL A 35 -2.66 7.63 -21.31
N MET A 36 -3.52 7.45 -20.30
CA MET A 36 -4.90 7.00 -20.48
C MET A 36 -5.83 8.21 -20.56
N ASP A 37 -6.95 8.08 -21.28
CA ASP A 37 -8.04 9.05 -21.19
C ASP A 37 -8.49 9.14 -19.71
N PRO A 38 -8.72 10.33 -19.15
CA PRO A 38 -9.26 10.47 -17.78
C PRO A 38 -10.48 9.57 -17.51
N ARG A 39 -11.32 9.32 -18.52
CA ARG A 39 -12.46 8.40 -18.38
C ARG A 39 -12.02 6.94 -18.21
N GLU A 40 -11.05 6.48 -19.01
CA GLU A 40 -10.54 5.11 -18.91
C GLU A 40 -9.75 4.90 -17.62
N ALA A 41 -8.95 5.89 -17.20
CA ALA A 41 -8.25 5.88 -15.93
C ALA A 41 -9.22 5.75 -14.76
N LEU A 42 -10.33 6.50 -14.77
CA LEU A 42 -11.38 6.41 -13.77
C LEU A 42 -12.03 5.02 -13.77
N ILE A 43 -12.35 4.46 -14.94
CA ILE A 43 -12.93 3.11 -15.03
C ILE A 43 -12.00 2.07 -14.42
N VAL A 44 -10.69 2.13 -14.71
CA VAL A 44 -9.70 1.20 -14.14
C VAL A 44 -9.59 1.37 -12.62
N SER A 45 -9.57 2.60 -12.12
CA SER A 45 -9.54 2.89 -10.69
C SER A 45 -10.77 2.32 -9.98
N LEU A 46 -11.96 2.60 -10.50
CA LEU A 46 -13.22 2.11 -9.93
C LEU A 46 -13.30 0.59 -9.96
N ARG A 47 -12.83 -0.06 -11.03
CA ARG A 47 -12.78 -1.53 -11.10
C ARG A 47 -11.88 -2.12 -10.02
N ARG A 48 -10.70 -1.54 -9.79
CA ARG A 48 -9.79 -1.96 -8.71
C ARG A 48 -10.41 -1.77 -7.33
N GLU A 49 -11.11 -0.66 -7.12
CA GLU A 49 -11.78 -0.38 -5.85
C GLU A 49 -12.93 -1.37 -5.60
N VAL A 50 -13.74 -1.65 -6.62
CA VAL A 50 -14.80 -2.66 -6.54
C VAL A 50 -14.23 -4.04 -6.21
N GLU A 51 -13.13 -4.44 -6.87
CA GLU A 51 -12.46 -5.72 -6.59
C GLU A 51 -11.92 -5.78 -5.16
N ALA A 52 -11.29 -4.71 -4.68
CA ALA A 52 -10.81 -4.63 -3.30
C ALA A 52 -11.93 -4.76 -2.27
N LEU A 53 -13.05 -4.04 -2.48
CA LEU A 53 -14.22 -4.08 -1.62
C LEU A 53 -14.94 -5.45 -1.68
N GLN A 54 -14.95 -6.10 -2.83
CA GLN A 54 -15.49 -7.46 -2.97
C GLN A 54 -14.63 -8.45 -2.18
N ASN A 55 -13.31 -8.39 -2.33
CA ASN A 55 -12.37 -9.24 -1.58
C ASN A 55 -12.51 -9.03 -0.06
N GLU A 56 -12.65 -7.78 0.40
CA GLU A 56 -12.88 -7.48 1.81
C GLU A 56 -14.22 -8.04 2.30
N ASN A 57 -15.30 -7.83 1.54
CA ASN A 57 -16.62 -8.38 1.87
C ASN A 57 -16.59 -9.90 1.93
N ASP A 58 -15.92 -10.56 1.01
CA ASP A 58 -15.82 -12.02 1.00
C ASP A 58 -14.98 -12.52 2.17
N HIS A 59 -13.90 -11.82 2.52
CA HIS A 59 -13.12 -12.12 3.72
C HIS A 59 -13.96 -11.99 5.00
N LEU A 60 -14.72 -10.90 5.11
CA LEU A 60 -15.63 -10.66 6.24
C LEU A 60 -16.78 -11.68 6.28
N ARG A 61 -17.36 -12.02 5.13
CA ARG A 61 -18.39 -13.07 5.03
C ARG A 61 -17.85 -14.42 5.45
N ASN A 62 -16.66 -14.80 5.01
CA ASN A 62 -16.01 -16.04 5.44
C ASN A 62 -15.73 -16.04 6.96
N ALA A 63 -15.29 -14.91 7.52
CA ALA A 63 -15.11 -14.74 8.96
C ALA A 63 -16.45 -14.80 9.73
N LEU A 64 -17.54 -14.31 9.15
CA LEU A 64 -18.89 -14.33 9.74
C LEU A 64 -19.62 -15.66 9.54
N ASP A 65 -19.36 -16.41 8.46
CA ASP A 65 -19.97 -17.70 8.18
C ASP A 65 -19.42 -18.81 9.11
N ILE A 66 -18.28 -18.58 9.78
CA ILE A 66 -17.86 -19.36 10.95
C ILE A 66 -18.88 -19.23 12.13
N ASN A 67 -19.68 -18.15 12.16
CA ASN A 67 -20.66 -17.88 13.22
C ASN A 67 -22.13 -18.16 12.84
N LYS A 68 -22.42 -18.73 11.66
CA LYS A 68 -23.80 -18.94 11.21
C LYS A 68 -24.48 -20.21 11.72
N THR A 69 -23.95 -20.82 12.79
CA THR A 69 -24.64 -21.88 13.55
C THR A 69 -25.44 -21.33 14.74
N SER A 70 -25.66 -20.01 14.87
CA SER A 70 -26.54 -19.47 15.92
C SER A 70 -27.36 -18.28 15.44
N SER A 71 -28.65 -18.37 15.72
CA SER A 71 -29.76 -17.57 15.19
C SER A 71 -29.85 -16.14 15.78
N ALA A 72 -30.54 -15.28 15.02
CA ALA A 72 -31.40 -14.17 15.45
C ALA A 72 -30.80 -12.78 15.88
N SER A 73 -31.16 -11.77 15.08
CA SER A 73 -31.84 -10.50 15.46
C SER A 73 -31.18 -9.44 16.38
N ILE A 74 -31.17 -8.17 15.88
CA ILE A 74 -31.30 -6.85 16.57
C ILE A 74 -30.02 -5.98 16.74
N THR A 75 -30.11 -4.74 16.20
CA THR A 75 -29.38 -3.46 16.48
C THR A 75 -27.85 -3.37 16.29
N ASN A 76 -27.45 -2.45 15.42
CA ASN A 76 -26.09 -1.93 15.23
C ASN A 76 -25.59 -1.11 16.44
N VAL A 77 -25.25 -1.78 17.53
CA VAL A 77 -24.14 -1.37 18.39
C VAL A 77 -23.17 -2.54 18.35
N LYS A 78 -21.97 -2.35 17.79
CA LYS A 78 -20.87 -3.33 17.92
C LYS A 78 -20.48 -3.39 19.40
N MET A 79 -21.25 -4.12 20.19
CA MET A 79 -20.86 -4.55 21.52
C MET A 79 -19.78 -5.64 21.38
N PRO A 80 -18.82 -5.69 22.32
CA PRO A 80 -17.81 -6.74 22.34
C PRO A 80 -18.50 -8.12 22.42
N PRO A 81 -17.99 -9.14 21.71
CA PRO A 81 -18.70 -10.38 21.37
C PRO A 81 -18.84 -11.39 22.52
N ASN A 82 -18.85 -10.99 23.80
CA ASN A 82 -18.84 -11.96 24.90
C ASN A 82 -19.53 -11.51 26.20
N MET A 83 -20.50 -10.59 26.14
CA MET A 83 -21.19 -10.10 27.33
C MET A 83 -22.63 -10.60 27.33
N ASP A 84 -22.90 -11.63 28.13
CA ASP A 84 -24.24 -12.16 28.37
C ASP A 84 -25.07 -11.12 29.15
N MET A 85 -26.02 -10.48 28.45
CA MET A 85 -26.76 -9.30 28.95
C MET A 85 -27.57 -9.60 30.21
N ASP A 86 -28.09 -10.82 30.35
CA ASP A 86 -28.87 -11.25 31.51
C ASP A 86 -28.02 -11.31 32.78
N ARG A 87 -26.72 -11.60 32.63
CA ARG A 87 -25.78 -11.66 33.76
C ARG A 87 -25.43 -10.26 34.26
N LEU A 88 -25.32 -9.27 33.37
CA LEU A 88 -25.02 -7.88 33.74
C LEU A 88 -26.15 -7.20 34.49
N ILE A 89 -27.40 -7.51 34.15
CA ILE A 89 -28.58 -6.93 34.79
C ILE A 89 -28.76 -7.46 36.24
N GLN A 90 -28.23 -8.66 36.51
CA GLN A 90 -28.32 -9.31 37.81
C GLN A 90 -27.14 -9.01 38.76
N MET A 91 -26.08 -8.37 38.27
CA MET A 91 -24.91 -8.04 39.09
C MET A 91 -25.19 -6.90 40.08
N ASP A 92 -24.51 -6.94 41.23
CA ASP A 92 -24.60 -5.85 42.19
C ASP A 92 -24.06 -4.55 41.57
N PRO A 93 -24.71 -3.39 41.82
CA PRO A 93 -24.35 -2.13 41.18
C PRO A 93 -22.91 -1.66 41.48
N LYS A 94 -22.30 -2.13 42.57
CA LYS A 94 -20.88 -1.88 42.88
C LYS A 94 -19.94 -2.66 41.96
N GLU A 95 -20.24 -3.92 41.68
CA GLU A 95 -19.45 -4.77 40.79
C GLU A 95 -19.53 -4.28 39.35
N LEU A 96 -20.70 -3.77 38.93
CA LEU A 96 -20.88 -3.17 37.62
C LEU A 96 -20.01 -1.92 37.43
N VAL A 97 -19.91 -1.06 38.45
CA VAL A 97 -19.06 0.13 38.42
C VAL A 97 -17.58 -0.25 38.32
N ASP A 98 -17.15 -1.27 39.05
CA ASP A 98 -15.74 -1.72 39.01
C ASP A 98 -15.41 -2.40 37.67
N LEU A 99 -16.35 -3.14 37.09
CA LEU A 99 -16.20 -3.72 35.74
C LEU A 99 -16.10 -2.63 34.66
N VAL A 100 -16.94 -1.60 34.73
CA VAL A 100 -16.87 -0.46 33.80
C VAL A 100 -15.55 0.29 33.94
N LYS A 101 -15.02 0.48 35.16
CA LYS A 101 -13.69 1.06 35.38
C LYS A 101 -12.58 0.19 34.79
N HIS A 102 -12.67 -1.13 34.96
CA HIS A 102 -11.69 -2.05 34.39
C HIS A 102 -11.68 -1.97 32.85
N TYR A 103 -12.84 -2.03 32.21
CA TYR A 103 -12.97 -1.87 30.77
C TYR A 103 -12.55 -0.48 30.28
N ALA A 104 -12.79 0.58 31.05
CA ALA A 104 -12.34 1.92 30.68
C ALA A 104 -10.81 2.00 30.67
N ASN A 105 -10.15 1.44 31.68
CA ASN A 105 -8.69 1.38 31.78
C ASN A 105 -8.09 0.51 30.66
N GLU A 106 -8.69 -0.65 30.37
CA GLU A 106 -8.26 -1.53 29.28
C GLU A 106 -8.42 -0.84 27.92
N ASN A 107 -9.55 -0.17 27.67
CA ASN A 107 -9.75 0.60 26.45
C ASN A 107 -8.76 1.77 26.32
N GLU A 108 -8.38 2.42 27.42
CA GLU A 108 -7.34 3.45 27.40
C GLU A 108 -5.97 2.86 27.06
N ALA A 109 -5.62 1.71 27.64
CA ALA A 109 -4.39 0.98 27.34
C ALA A 109 -4.33 0.56 25.87
N LEU A 110 -5.41 -0.02 25.33
CA LEU A 110 -5.53 -0.39 23.91
C LEU A 110 -5.41 0.83 22.98
N ARG A 111 -5.96 2.00 23.37
CA ARG A 111 -5.78 3.23 22.61
C ARG A 111 -4.33 3.71 22.62
N ARG A 112 -3.64 3.59 23.76
CA ARG A 112 -2.22 3.93 23.88
C ARG A 112 -1.35 3.02 23.02
N GLU A 113 -1.56 1.70 23.09
CA GLU A 113 -0.86 0.72 22.26
C GLU A 113 -1.09 0.97 20.76
N ASN A 114 -2.33 1.24 20.35
CA ASN A 114 -2.62 1.59 18.95
C ASN A 114 -1.88 2.85 18.48
N ALA A 115 -1.75 3.87 19.35
CA ALA A 115 -0.98 5.06 19.03
C ALA A 115 0.52 4.75 18.88
N GLU A 116 1.07 3.90 19.74
CA GLU A 116 2.46 3.44 19.66
C GLU A 116 2.72 2.62 18.38
N LEU A 117 1.81 1.71 18.03
CA LEU A 117 1.89 0.93 16.79
C LEU A 117 1.83 1.82 15.56
N PHE A 118 0.97 2.84 15.55
CA PHE A 118 0.91 3.82 14.46
C PHE A 118 2.23 4.58 14.30
N ASN A 119 2.80 5.06 15.41
CA ASN A 119 4.09 5.74 15.41
C ASN A 119 5.24 4.83 14.93
N SER A 120 5.24 3.57 15.36
CA SER A 120 6.21 2.57 14.95
C SER A 120 6.13 2.28 13.45
N ARG A 121 4.90 2.10 12.92
CA ARG A 121 4.65 1.94 11.49
C ARG A 121 5.17 3.15 10.70
N ASP A 122 4.90 4.37 11.16
CA ASP A 122 5.33 5.59 10.47
C ASP A 122 6.86 5.78 10.48
N LEU A 123 7.53 5.30 11.53
CA LEU A 123 8.99 5.28 11.57
C LEU A 123 9.54 4.25 10.57
N LEU A 124 9.04 3.01 10.61
CA LEU A 124 9.46 1.95 9.69
C LEU A 124 9.22 2.32 8.22
N GLN A 125 8.12 3.00 7.92
CA GLN A 125 7.83 3.48 6.58
C GLN A 125 8.87 4.51 6.10
N ARG A 126 9.25 5.46 6.95
CA ARG A 126 10.30 6.44 6.64
C ARG A 126 11.67 5.78 6.45
N ASP A 127 12.02 4.83 7.30
CA ASP A 127 13.28 4.09 7.20
C ASP A 127 13.34 3.28 5.91
N HIS A 128 12.23 2.63 5.54
CA HIS A 128 12.10 1.91 4.27
C HIS A 128 12.31 2.84 3.07
N GLU A 129 11.73 4.03 3.07
CA GLU A 129 11.93 5.02 2.01
C GLU A 129 13.41 5.44 1.86
N ILE A 130 14.12 5.60 2.98
CA ILE A 130 15.54 5.96 2.98
C ILE A 130 16.37 4.83 2.36
N VAL A 131 16.16 3.59 2.80
CA VAL A 131 16.87 2.42 2.29
C VAL A 131 16.61 2.23 0.79
N CYS A 132 15.38 2.42 0.33
CA CYS A 132 15.05 2.36 -1.09
C CYS A 132 15.81 3.42 -1.91
N ARG A 133 15.90 4.67 -1.43
CA ARG A 133 16.70 5.72 -2.09
C ARG A 133 18.19 5.40 -2.09
N GLU A 134 18.72 4.87 -1.00
CA GLU A 134 20.13 4.46 -0.90
C GLU A 134 20.44 3.35 -1.90
N ASN A 135 19.56 2.34 -1.98
CA ASN A 135 19.67 1.23 -2.93
C ASN A 135 19.60 1.72 -4.38
N GLU A 136 18.67 2.63 -4.72
CA GLU A 136 18.62 3.25 -6.05
C GLU A 136 19.93 4.00 -6.38
N ARG A 137 20.49 4.72 -5.40
CA ARG A 137 21.77 5.43 -5.57
C ARG A 137 22.94 4.45 -5.78
N LEU A 138 22.98 3.35 -5.04
CA LEU A 138 24.00 2.31 -5.18
C LEU A 138 23.88 1.56 -6.50
N LEU A 139 22.66 1.19 -6.91
CA LEU A 139 22.38 0.61 -8.23
C LEU A 139 22.90 1.51 -9.34
N LYS A 140 22.63 2.82 -9.25
CA LYS A 140 23.14 3.80 -10.22
C LYS A 140 24.66 3.85 -10.26
N LYS A 141 25.33 3.83 -9.11
CA LYS A 141 26.81 3.76 -9.04
C LYS A 141 27.36 2.46 -9.62
N LEU A 142 26.69 1.33 -9.38
CA LEU A 142 27.08 0.04 -9.96
C LEU A 142 26.93 0.04 -11.48
N GLU A 143 25.83 0.60 -12.01
CA GLU A 143 25.67 0.80 -13.46
C GLU A 143 26.77 1.68 -14.05
N ASP A 144 27.17 2.75 -13.33
CA ASP A 144 28.24 3.66 -13.77
C ASP A 144 29.63 3.00 -13.74
N VAL A 145 29.87 1.99 -12.89
CA VAL A 145 31.14 1.24 -12.79
C VAL A 145 31.19 0.06 -13.77
N ASN A 146 30.04 -0.55 -14.10
CA ASN A 146 29.93 -1.65 -15.07
C ASN A 146 29.77 -1.18 -16.54
N SER A 147 29.68 0.13 -16.79
CA SER A 147 29.60 0.74 -18.12
C SER A 147 30.96 1.26 -18.60
#